data_AF-A0A2W4PLE5-F1
#
_entry.id   AF-A0A2W4PLE5-F1
#
_cell.length_a   1.000
_cell.length_b   1.000
_cell.length_c   1.000
_cell.angle_alpha   90.00
_cell.angle_beta   90.00
_cell.angle_gamma   90.00
#
_symmetry.space_group_name_H-M   'P 1'
#
loop_
_entity.id
_entity.type
_entity.pdbx_description
1 polymer ?
#
loop_
_entity_poly.entity_id
_entity_poly.type
_entity_poly.pdbx_seq_one_letter_code
_entity_poly.pdbx_strand_id
1 'polypeptide(L)'
;MSGQNELVQRIDAIERAYEYLLAYAAQGRTEEAGSDARPMLEQMYASLDGLGALARSALSAGSSAGGADFESFLTALDRDASVARGAVGLVLSRAKISSLLVDNLNASVHVRALLTDLFLLEQALKS
;
A
#
# COMPACT_ATOMS: atom_id res chain seq x y z
N MET A 1 3.50 -6.13 -20.12
CA MET A 1 2.82 -4.95 -19.55
C MET A 1 3.88 -3.89 -19.29
N SER A 2 3.62 -2.60 -19.55
CA SER A 2 4.57 -1.54 -19.17
C SER A 2 4.65 -1.44 -17.65
N GLY A 3 5.81 -1.05 -17.11
CA GLY A 3 5.99 -0.88 -15.65
C GLY A 3 5.03 0.13 -15.02
N GLN A 4 4.58 1.13 -15.78
CA GLN A 4 3.54 2.07 -15.38
C GLN A 4 2.18 1.40 -15.18
N ASN A 5 1.76 0.51 -16.08
CA ASN A 5 0.49 -0.20 -15.93
C ASN A 5 0.52 -1.13 -14.71
N GLU A 6 1.66 -1.76 -14.44
CA GLU A 6 1.82 -2.59 -13.23
C GLU A 6 1.76 -1.71 -11.96
N LEU A 7 2.41 -0.55 -11.96
CA LEU A 7 2.37 0.37 -10.84
C LEU A 7 0.94 0.83 -10.52
N VAL A 8 0.17 1.24 -11.53
CA VAL A 8 -1.24 1.64 -11.36
C VAL A 8 -2.07 0.50 -10.79
N GLN A 9 -1.91 -0.73 -11.30
CA GLN A 9 -2.62 -1.90 -10.77
C GLN A 9 -2.30 -2.19 -9.30
N ARG A 10 -1.03 -1.98 -8.89
CA ARG A 10 -0.64 -2.16 -7.49
C ARG A 10 -1.19 -1.07 -6.58
N ILE A 11 -1.24 0.18 -7.05
CA ILE A 11 -1.88 1.29 -6.35
C ILE A 11 -3.37 0.96 -6.14
N ASP A 12 -4.10 0.61 -7.20
CA ASP A 12 -5.52 0.22 -7.12
C ASP A 12 -5.75 -0.92 -6.12
N ALA A 13 -4.87 -1.93 -6.11
CA ALA A 13 -4.98 -3.06 -5.20
C ALA A 13 -4.76 -2.66 -3.72
N ILE A 14 -3.80 -1.78 -3.45
CA ILE A 14 -3.51 -1.26 -2.11
C ILE A 14 -4.68 -0.41 -1.61
N GLU A 15 -5.22 0.47 -2.46
CA GLU A 15 -6.36 1.34 -2.12
C GLU A 15 -7.61 0.52 -1.82
N ARG A 16 -7.99 -0.40 -2.71
CA ARG A 16 -9.16 -1.27 -2.51
C ARG A 16 -9.03 -2.12 -1.24
N ALA A 17 -7.82 -2.64 -0.96
CA ALA A 17 -7.56 -3.36 0.28
C ALA A 17 -7.78 -2.46 1.49
N TYR A 18 -7.20 -1.27 1.49
CA TYR A 18 -7.35 -0.31 2.60
C TYR A 18 -8.81 0.10 2.83
N GLU A 19 -9.56 0.42 1.78
CA GLU A 19 -10.99 0.77 1.89
C GLU A 19 -11.83 -0.36 2.49
N TYR A 20 -11.60 -1.59 2.04
CA TYR A 20 -12.26 -2.75 2.63
C TYR A 20 -11.91 -2.89 4.12
N LEU A 21 -10.64 -2.71 4.47
CA LEU A 21 -10.15 -2.86 5.83
C LEU A 21 -10.68 -1.76 6.77
N LEU A 22 -10.98 -0.56 6.26
CA LEU A 22 -11.72 0.45 7.04
C LEU A 22 -13.12 -0.04 7.41
N ALA A 23 -13.85 -0.62 6.46
CA ALA A 23 -15.18 -1.18 6.72
C ALA A 23 -15.10 -2.39 7.66
N TYR A 24 -14.07 -3.23 7.52
CA TYR A 24 -13.83 -4.36 8.42
C TYR A 24 -13.50 -3.91 9.86
N ALA A 25 -12.69 -2.87 10.03
CA ALA A 25 -12.35 -2.30 11.33
C ALA A 25 -13.60 -1.79 12.08
N ALA A 26 -14.56 -1.20 11.37
CA ALA A 26 -15.81 -0.71 11.94
C ALA A 26 -16.77 -1.82 12.45
N GLN A 27 -16.55 -3.08 12.09
CA GLN A 27 -17.46 -4.18 12.46
C GLN A 27 -17.24 -4.72 13.89
N GLY A 28 -16.15 -4.38 14.57
CA GLY A 28 -15.88 -4.83 15.94
C GLY A 28 -15.74 -6.36 16.11
N ARG A 29 -15.35 -7.08 15.06
CA ARG A 29 -15.19 -8.54 15.07
C ARG A 29 -13.95 -8.96 15.86
N THR A 30 -14.03 -10.14 16.47
CA THR A 30 -12.89 -10.78 17.15
C THR A 30 -12.02 -11.62 16.20
N GLU A 31 -12.55 -12.00 15.03
CA GLU A 31 -11.84 -12.75 13.99
C GLU A 31 -12.38 -12.44 12.58
N GLU A 32 -11.63 -12.85 11.56
CA GLU A 32 -11.92 -12.63 10.14
C GLU A 32 -12.81 -13.71 9.52
N ALA A 33 -13.24 -14.72 10.28
CA ALA A 33 -14.09 -15.78 9.77
C ALA A 33 -15.37 -15.20 9.13
N GLY A 34 -15.62 -15.57 7.87
CA GLY A 34 -16.73 -15.05 7.07
C GLY A 34 -16.53 -13.62 6.54
N SER A 35 -15.29 -13.11 6.50
CA SER A 35 -14.92 -11.89 5.77
C SER A 35 -13.75 -12.16 4.82
N ASP A 36 -13.46 -11.18 3.96
CA ASP A 36 -12.32 -11.19 3.04
C ASP A 36 -11.11 -10.43 3.63
N ALA A 37 -11.09 -10.13 4.93
CA ALA A 37 -10.04 -9.29 5.51
C ALA A 37 -8.64 -9.88 5.32
N ARG A 38 -8.47 -11.19 5.51
CA ARG A 38 -7.19 -11.88 5.29
C ARG A 38 -6.79 -11.87 3.80
N PRO A 39 -7.63 -12.29 2.84
CA PRO A 39 -7.34 -12.12 1.42
C PRO A 39 -6.95 -10.68 1.01
N MET A 40 -7.64 -9.66 1.53
CA MET A 40 -7.31 -8.26 1.23
C MET A 40 -5.96 -7.85 1.80
N LEU A 41 -5.62 -8.27 3.03
CA LEU A 41 -4.29 -8.06 3.62
C LEU A 41 -3.18 -8.78 2.83
N GLU A 42 -3.43 -10.00 2.37
CA GLU A 42 -2.48 -10.77 1.54
C GLU A 42 -2.24 -10.08 0.20
N GLN A 43 -3.30 -9.59 -0.45
CA GLN A 43 -3.18 -8.82 -1.69
C GLN A 43 -2.40 -7.52 -1.46
N MET A 44 -2.72 -6.76 -0.40
CA MET A 44 -1.98 -5.54 -0.03
C MET A 44 -0.51 -5.85 0.22
N TYR A 45 -0.21 -6.90 0.98
CA TYR A 45 1.16 -7.33 1.28
C TYR A 45 1.98 -7.66 0.02
N ALA A 46 1.35 -8.34 -0.95
CA ALA A 46 1.97 -8.68 -2.22
C ALA A 46 2.22 -7.43 -3.08
N SER A 47 1.24 -6.52 -3.16
CA SER A 47 1.36 -5.28 -3.94
C SER A 47 2.46 -4.35 -3.41
N LEU A 48 2.70 -4.35 -2.09
CA LEU A 48 3.76 -3.56 -1.46
C LEU A 48 5.17 -4.06 -1.76
N ASP A 49 5.34 -5.31 -2.20
CA ASP A 49 6.65 -5.92 -2.40
C ASP A 49 7.41 -5.30 -3.58
N GLY A 50 8.52 -4.61 -3.32
CA GLY A 50 9.30 -3.94 -4.37
C GLY A 50 8.62 -2.72 -4.99
N LEU A 51 7.63 -2.13 -4.32
CA LEU A 51 6.85 -0.99 -4.84
C LEU A 51 7.72 0.23 -5.19
N GLY A 52 8.72 0.57 -4.36
CA GLY A 52 9.60 1.71 -4.62
C GLY A 52 10.50 1.52 -5.84
N ALA A 53 11.03 0.31 -6.03
CA ALA A 53 11.80 -0.03 -7.22
C ALA A 53 10.95 0.01 -8.49
N LEU A 54 9.71 -0.50 -8.42
CA LEU A 54 8.75 -0.42 -9.52
C LEU A 54 8.41 1.04 -9.84
N ALA A 55 8.17 1.88 -8.84
CA ALA A 55 7.89 3.30 -9.03
C ALA A 55 9.03 4.02 -9.76
N ARG A 56 10.29 3.83 -9.32
CA ARG A 56 11.48 4.36 -10.02
C ARG A 56 11.53 3.90 -11.47
N SER A 57 11.35 2.61 -11.72
CA SER A 57 11.39 2.06 -13.08
C SER A 57 10.28 2.63 -13.96
N ALA A 58 9.05 2.72 -13.45
CA ALA A 58 7.89 3.20 -14.19
C ALA A 58 8.01 4.68 -14.59
N LEU A 59 8.64 5.49 -13.74
CA LEU A 59 8.76 6.93 -13.95
C LEU A 59 9.99 7.28 -14.81
N SER A 60 11.09 6.55 -14.66
CA SER A 60 12.29 6.70 -15.51
C SER A 60 12.02 6.47 -17.00
N ALA A 61 11.01 5.64 -17.33
CA ALA A 61 10.61 5.34 -18.70
C ALA A 61 9.68 6.39 -19.34
N GLY A 62 9.11 7.31 -18.54
CA GLY A 62 7.98 8.16 -18.96
C GLY A 62 8.21 9.67 -18.91
N SER A 63 9.21 10.18 -18.18
CA SER A 63 9.35 11.62 -17.98
C SER A 63 10.80 12.10 -17.77
N SER A 64 11.03 13.37 -18.11
CA SER A 64 12.21 14.18 -17.74
C SER A 64 12.23 14.55 -16.24
N ALA A 65 11.47 13.85 -15.40
CA ALA A 65 11.39 14.00 -13.96
C ALA A 65 12.65 13.41 -13.31
N GLY A 66 13.79 14.03 -13.61
CA GLY A 66 15.09 13.72 -13.03
C GLY A 66 15.52 14.91 -12.21
N GLY A 67 15.42 14.78 -10.89
CA GLY A 67 15.85 15.81 -9.93
C GLY A 67 16.04 15.21 -8.55
N ALA A 68 16.89 15.83 -7.74
CA ALA A 68 17.21 15.35 -6.40
C ALA A 68 15.97 15.21 -5.50
N ASP A 69 15.00 16.10 -5.64
CA ASP A 69 13.76 16.07 -4.86
C ASP A 69 12.87 14.88 -5.23
N PHE A 70 12.82 14.52 -6.52
CA PHE A 70 12.05 13.36 -6.99
C PHE A 70 12.66 12.05 -6.51
N GLU A 71 13.99 11.91 -6.60
CA GLU A 71 14.68 10.75 -6.04
C GLU A 71 14.55 10.66 -4.52
N SER A 72 14.50 11.81 -3.83
CA SER A 72 14.24 11.89 -2.39
C SER A 72 12.83 11.43 -2.06
N PHE A 73 11.83 11.84 -2.84
CA PHE A 73 10.45 11.37 -2.72
C PHE A 73 10.35 9.85 -2.91
N LEU A 74 10.95 9.31 -3.97
CA LEU A 74 10.94 7.86 -4.22
C LEU A 74 11.67 7.05 -3.13
N THR A 75 12.63 7.68 -2.44
CA THR A 75 13.32 7.09 -1.28
C THR A 75 12.42 7.07 -0.05
N ALA A 76 11.63 8.13 0.18
CA ALA A 76 10.63 8.17 1.23
C ALA A 76 9.52 7.12 0.97
N LEU A 77 8.99 7.07 -0.25
CA LEU A 77 7.97 6.10 -0.66
C LEU A 77 8.43 4.65 -0.45
N ASP A 78 9.66 4.31 -0.84
CA ASP A 78 10.19 2.95 -0.65
C ASP A 78 10.30 2.57 0.83
N ARG A 79 10.73 3.53 1.67
CA ARG A 79 10.79 3.34 3.11
C ARG A 79 9.41 3.11 3.72
N ASP A 80 8.43 3.95 3.38
CA ASP A 80 7.08 3.81 3.92
C ASP A 80 6.38 2.54 3.41
N ALA A 81 6.62 2.13 2.15
CA ALA A 81 6.18 0.85 1.62
C ALA A 81 6.77 -0.33 2.41
N SER A 82 8.07 -0.31 2.71
CA SER A 82 8.72 -1.35 3.52
C SER A 82 8.13 -1.42 4.93
N VAL A 83 7.89 -0.29 5.58
CA VAL A 83 7.33 -0.25 6.94
C VAL A 83 5.88 -0.73 6.93
N ALA A 84 5.05 -0.25 6.00
CA ALA A 84 3.66 -0.67 5.84
C ALA A 84 3.58 -2.18 5.58
N ARG A 85 4.43 -2.72 4.69
CA ARG A 85 4.48 -4.16 4.40
C ARG A 85 4.84 -4.98 5.62
N GLY A 86 5.80 -4.52 6.43
CA GLY A 86 6.14 -5.14 7.71
C GLY A 86 4.96 -5.17 8.68
N ALA A 87 4.23 -4.06 8.80
CA ALA A 87 3.03 -3.97 9.64
C ALA A 87 1.91 -4.92 9.17
N VAL A 88 1.63 -4.97 7.86
CA VAL A 88 0.67 -5.92 7.26
C VAL A 88 1.13 -7.37 7.53
N GLY A 89 2.41 -7.67 7.34
CA GLY A 89 2.97 -8.99 7.64
C GLY A 89 2.82 -9.41 9.10
N LEU A 90 2.99 -8.47 10.03
CA LEU A 90 2.73 -8.72 11.46
C LEU A 90 1.27 -9.09 11.70
N VAL A 91 0.32 -8.39 11.08
CA VAL A 91 -1.11 -8.72 11.18
C VAL A 91 -1.40 -10.09 10.56
N LEU A 92 -0.88 -10.38 9.37
CA LEU A 92 -1.06 -11.66 8.69
C LEU A 92 -0.50 -12.86 9.49
N SER A 93 0.57 -12.64 10.26
CA SER A 93 1.16 -13.67 11.13
C SER A 93 0.27 -14.10 12.31
N ARG A 94 -0.85 -13.41 12.55
CA ARG A 94 -1.80 -13.77 13.61
C ARG A 94 -2.73 -14.89 13.11
N ALA A 95 -3.00 -15.87 13.98
CA ALA A 95 -3.92 -16.97 13.69
C ALA A 95 -5.37 -16.48 13.49
N LYS A 96 -5.75 -15.40 14.18
CA LYS A 96 -7.01 -14.69 14.03
C LYS A 96 -6.72 -13.20 13.91
N ILE A 97 -7.40 -12.52 13.01
CA ILE A 97 -7.27 -11.09 12.75
C ILE A 97 -8.56 -10.46 13.24
N SER A 98 -8.47 -9.59 14.26
CA SER A 98 -9.64 -8.88 14.79
C SER A 98 -9.81 -7.52 14.12
N SER A 99 -11.02 -6.97 14.15
CA SER A 99 -11.29 -5.61 13.69
C SER A 99 -10.44 -4.57 14.42
N LEU A 100 -10.20 -4.74 15.72
CA LEU A 100 -9.35 -3.82 16.50
C LEU A 100 -7.88 -3.86 16.04
N LEU A 101 -7.36 -5.03 15.67
CA LEU A 101 -6.00 -5.13 15.15
C LEU A 101 -5.88 -4.42 13.79
N VAL A 102 -6.87 -4.60 12.93
CA VAL A 102 -6.95 -3.91 11.63
C VAL A 102 -7.15 -2.40 11.82
N ASP A 103 -7.95 -1.96 12.79
CA ASP A 103 -8.12 -0.55 13.12
C ASP A 103 -6.78 0.10 13.49
N ASN A 104 -5.99 -0.55 14.34
CA ASN A 104 -4.65 -0.09 14.70
C ASN A 104 -3.69 -0.07 13.49
N LEU A 105 -3.80 -1.05 12.58
CA LEU A 105 -3.04 -1.04 11.33
C LEU A 105 -3.42 0.17 10.46
N ASN A 106 -4.72 0.43 10.30
CA ASN A 106 -5.23 1.56 9.51
C ASN A 106 -4.84 2.92 10.12
N ALA A 107 -4.77 3.00 11.46
CA ALA A 107 -4.32 4.20 12.17
C ALA A 107 -2.80 4.47 12.03
N SER A 108 -2.02 3.50 11.55
CA SER A 108 -0.58 3.62 11.34
C SER A 108 -0.24 4.85 10.50
N VAL A 109 0.69 5.67 11.01
CA VAL A 109 1.18 6.85 10.27
C VAL A 109 1.82 6.43 8.95
N HIS A 110 2.56 5.32 8.93
CA HIS A 110 3.26 4.85 7.74
C HIS A 110 2.30 4.36 6.64
N VAL A 111 1.20 3.70 7.02
CA VAL A 111 0.18 3.25 6.03
C VAL A 111 -0.49 4.47 5.40
N ARG A 112 -0.84 5.48 6.20
CA ARG A 112 -1.47 6.71 5.71
C ARG A 112 -0.53 7.58 4.89
N ALA A 113 0.75 7.68 5.30
CA ALA A 113 1.78 8.37 4.53
C ALA A 113 1.94 7.72 3.15
N LEU A 114 2.13 6.39 3.12
CA LEU A 114 2.25 5.66 1.86
C LEU A 114 1.05 5.87 0.93
N LEU A 115 -0.19 5.74 1.43
CA LEU A 115 -1.38 5.98 0.61
C LEU A 115 -1.39 7.39 0.00
N THR A 116 -0.97 8.39 0.79
CA THR A 116 -0.87 9.78 0.31
C THR A 116 0.21 9.92 -0.77
N ASP A 117 1.35 9.27 -0.60
CA ASP A 117 2.42 9.24 -1.60
C ASP A 117 1.96 8.58 -2.91
N LEU A 118 1.22 7.47 -2.81
CA LEU A 118 0.67 6.76 -3.97
C LEU A 118 -0.37 7.59 -4.71
N PHE A 119 -1.26 8.30 -4.01
CA PHE A 119 -2.19 9.23 -4.65
C PHE A 119 -1.46 10.34 -5.40
N LEU A 120 -0.42 10.94 -4.80
CA LEU A 120 0.37 11.97 -5.45
C LEU A 120 1.06 11.43 -6.71
N LEU A 121 1.63 10.23 -6.61
CA LEU A 121 2.30 9.55 -7.71
C LEU A 121 1.34 9.21 -8.86
N GLU A 122 0.16 8.70 -8.54
CA GLU A 122 -0.87 8.35 -9.51
C GLU A 122 -1.37 9.58 -10.28
N GLN A 123 -1.58 10.71 -9.59
CA GLN A 123 -1.93 11.98 -10.22
C GLN A 123 -0.81 12.51 -11.12
N ALA A 124 0.45 12.42 -10.68
CA ALA A 124 1.61 12.84 -11.47
C ALA A 124 1.81 12.00 -12.74
N LEU A 125 1.34 10.74 -12.77
CA LEU A 125 1.37 9.88 -13.96
C LEU A 125 0.27 10.21 -14.98
N LYS A 126 -0.80 10.87 -14.56
CA LYS A 126 -1.95 11.25 -15.40
C LYS A 126 -1.81 12.64 -16.03
N SER A 127 -0.90 13.46 -15.52
CA SER A 127 -0.60 14.83 -15.99
C SER A 127 0.45 14.85 -17.09
#